data_AF-A0A519NH80-F1
#
_entry.id   AF-A0A519NH80-F1
#
_cell.length_a   1.000
_cell.length_b   1.000
_cell.length_c   1.000
_cell.angle_alpha   90.00
_cell.angle_beta   90.00
_cell.angle_gamma   90.00
#
_symmetry.space_group_name_H-M   'P 1'
#
loop_
_entity.id
_entity.type
_entity.pdbx_description
1 polymer ?
#
loop_
_entity_poly.entity_id
_entity_poly.type
_entity_poly.pdbx_seq_one_letter_code
_entity_poly.pdbx_strand_id
1 'polypeptide(L)'
;MSDSSYTMLVNKLEAFNQKKCELDEAKIRAVFEYIGLKPADYKEGECFKWDRILISVPDQKKFIELQQLENLCENVEFLLNRHSDAYFVCDYEDWRRASLGKGMDELDKMLRKGFGSFSRN
;
A
#
# COMPACT_ATOMS: atom_id res chain seq x y z
N MET A 1 3.49 -11.01 -41.27
CA MET A 1 4.41 -11.80 -40.44
C MET A 1 4.97 -10.86 -39.39
N SER A 2 4.49 -10.93 -38.14
CA SER A 2 5.10 -10.15 -37.06
C SER A 2 6.52 -10.68 -36.85
N ASP A 3 7.50 -9.79 -36.86
CA ASP A 3 8.92 -10.11 -36.79
C ASP A 3 9.22 -10.88 -35.48
N SER A 4 9.69 -12.13 -35.60
CA SER A 4 9.95 -13.04 -34.48
C SER A 4 10.87 -12.42 -33.42
N SER A 5 11.74 -11.49 -33.83
CA SER A 5 12.67 -10.78 -32.94
C SER A 5 11.94 -9.79 -32.02
N TYR A 6 10.90 -9.12 -32.52
CA TYR A 6 10.10 -8.17 -31.73
C TYR A 6 9.29 -8.91 -30.66
N THR A 7 8.65 -10.02 -31.02
CA THR A 7 7.91 -10.86 -30.05
C THR A 7 8.83 -11.39 -28.94
N MET A 8 10.06 -11.80 -29.27
CA MET A 8 11.04 -12.21 -28.26
C MET A 8 11.45 -11.06 -27.31
N LEU A 9 11.59 -9.84 -27.82
CA LEU A 9 11.86 -8.67 -26.99
C LEU A 9 10.70 -8.37 -26.04
N VAL A 10 9.47 -8.35 -26.55
CA VAL A 10 8.26 -8.12 -25.73
C VAL A 10 8.18 -9.14 -24.60
N ASN A 11 8.31 -10.44 -24.89
CA ASN A 11 8.26 -11.49 -23.87
C ASN A 11 9.36 -11.34 -22.81
N LYS A 12 10.57 -10.90 -23.19
CA LYS A 12 11.65 -10.64 -22.23
C LYS A 12 11.31 -9.46 -21.33
N LEU A 13 10.77 -8.38 -21.87
CA LEU A 13 10.36 -7.20 -21.10
C LEU A 13 9.23 -7.54 -20.13
N GLU A 14 8.23 -8.31 -20.57
CA GLU A 14 7.16 -8.82 -19.70
C GLU A 14 7.71 -9.66 -18.55
N ALA A 15 8.66 -10.56 -18.82
CA ALA A 15 9.29 -11.37 -17.78
C ALA A 15 10.08 -10.53 -16.76
N PHE A 16 10.73 -9.43 -17.20
CA PHE A 16 11.40 -8.50 -16.29
C PHE A 16 10.39 -7.72 -15.44
N ASN A 17 9.30 -7.25 -16.05
CA ASN A 17 8.23 -6.57 -15.33
C ASN A 17 7.61 -7.47 -14.26
N GLN A 18 7.37 -8.75 -14.59
CA GLN A 18 6.84 -9.73 -13.64
C GLN A 18 7.78 -9.91 -12.44
N LYS A 19 9.09 -10.08 -12.67
CA LYS A 19 10.09 -10.17 -11.59
C LYS A 19 10.15 -8.92 -10.72
N LYS A 20 9.98 -7.75 -11.33
CA LYS A 20 9.93 -6.48 -10.61
C LYS A 20 8.69 -6.39 -9.72
N CYS A 21 7.53 -6.80 -10.22
CA CYS A 21 6.32 -6.92 -9.41
C CYS A 21 6.54 -7.84 -8.20
N GLU A 22 7.07 -9.05 -8.41
CA GLU A 22 7.37 -9.99 -7.32
C GLU A 22 8.32 -9.41 -6.26
N LEU A 23 9.32 -8.63 -6.70
CA LEU A 23 10.24 -7.94 -5.79
C LEU A 23 9.54 -6.85 -4.96
N ASP A 24 8.67 -6.05 -5.60
CA ASP A 24 7.90 -5.03 -4.90
C ASP A 24 6.91 -5.66 -3.90
N GLU A 25 6.29 -6.80 -4.23
CA GLU A 25 5.49 -7.57 -3.26
C GLU A 25 6.31 -7.99 -2.03
N ALA A 26 7.52 -8.51 -2.23
CA ALA A 26 8.40 -8.92 -1.15
C ALA A 26 8.83 -7.74 -0.26
N LYS A 27 9.12 -6.58 -0.87
CA LYS A 27 9.43 -5.34 -0.12
C LYS A 27 8.25 -4.88 0.72
N ILE A 28 7.05 -4.86 0.16
CA ILE A 28 5.82 -4.49 0.88
C ILE A 28 5.61 -5.42 2.09
N ARG A 29 5.74 -6.74 1.90
CA ARG A 29 5.63 -7.71 3.00
C ARG A 29 6.65 -7.44 4.10
N ALA A 30 7.91 -7.17 3.74
CA ALA A 30 8.95 -6.86 4.72
C ALA A 30 8.65 -5.58 5.52
N VAL A 31 8.11 -4.54 4.86
CA VAL A 31 7.65 -3.32 5.54
C VAL A 31 6.52 -3.62 6.52
N PHE A 32 5.53 -4.41 6.09
CA PHE A 32 4.39 -4.77 6.95
C PHE A 32 4.82 -5.61 8.15
N GLU A 33 5.72 -6.57 7.96
CA GLU A 33 6.29 -7.36 9.04
C GLU A 33 7.07 -6.49 10.04
N TYR A 34 7.87 -5.53 9.56
CA TYR A 34 8.63 -4.60 10.40
C TYR A 34 7.73 -3.73 11.30
N ILE A 35 6.59 -3.28 10.78
CA ILE A 35 5.62 -2.52 11.59
C ILE A 35 4.80 -3.42 12.51
N GLY A 36 4.84 -4.74 12.32
CA GLY A 36 4.19 -5.75 13.16
C GLY A 36 2.84 -6.23 12.63
N LEU A 37 2.50 -5.93 11.38
CA LEU A 37 1.30 -6.46 10.71
C LEU A 37 1.55 -7.88 10.24
N LYS A 38 0.60 -8.77 10.55
CA LYS A 38 0.58 -10.14 10.04
C LYS A 38 -0.22 -10.19 8.73
N PRO A 39 -0.03 -11.23 7.90
CA PRO A 39 -0.85 -11.44 6.71
C PRO A 39 -2.37 -11.49 6.94
N ALA A 40 -2.82 -11.74 8.17
CA ALA A 40 -4.23 -11.67 8.53
C ALA A 40 -4.75 -10.23 8.77
N ASP A 41 -3.85 -9.27 9.02
CA ASP A 41 -4.17 -7.87 9.33
C ASP A 41 -4.26 -7.00 8.07
N TYR A 42 -3.80 -7.51 6.93
CA TYR A 42 -3.97 -6.91 5.61
C TYR A 42 -4.56 -7.93 4.64
N LYS A 43 -5.30 -7.48 3.64
CA LYS A 43 -5.82 -8.39 2.61
C LYS A 43 -4.69 -8.82 1.68
N GLU A 44 -3.97 -9.87 2.07
CA GLU A 44 -2.87 -10.45 1.29
C GLU A 44 -3.33 -10.73 -0.15
N GLY A 45 -2.60 -10.18 -1.15
CA GLY A 45 -2.93 -10.29 -2.58
C GLY A 45 -3.76 -9.16 -3.17
N GLU A 46 -4.58 -8.45 -2.38
CA GLU A 46 -5.21 -7.19 -2.83
C GLU A 46 -4.23 -6.03 -2.69
N CYS A 47 -3.46 -5.99 -1.61
CA CYS A 47 -2.53 -4.89 -1.32
C CYS A 47 -1.42 -4.69 -2.35
N PHE A 48 -1.07 -5.74 -3.09
CA PHE A 48 -0.03 -5.71 -4.13
C PHE A 48 -0.51 -5.13 -5.46
N LYS A 49 -1.82 -4.91 -5.59
CA LYS A 49 -2.44 -4.28 -6.76
C LYS A 49 -2.72 -2.79 -6.56
N TRP A 50 -2.46 -2.26 -5.36
CA TRP A 50 -2.69 -0.86 -5.04
C TRP A 50 -1.51 -0.03 -5.53
N ASP A 51 -1.80 1.04 -6.27
CA ASP A 51 -0.78 2.01 -6.67
C ASP A 51 -0.27 2.81 -5.47
N ARG A 52 -1.13 2.98 -4.45
CA ARG A 52 -0.89 3.79 -3.26
C ARG A 52 -1.39 3.09 -2.01
N ILE A 53 -0.48 2.80 -1.09
CA ILE A 53 -0.83 2.18 0.19
C ILE A 53 -0.79 3.26 1.27
N LEU A 54 -1.93 3.51 1.91
CA LEU A 54 -1.99 4.32 3.12
C LEU A 54 -1.63 3.44 4.32
N ILE A 55 -0.51 3.75 4.97
CA ILE A 55 0.00 3.07 6.16
C ILE A 55 -0.17 3.99 7.37
N SER A 56 -1.00 3.55 8.31
CA SER A 56 -1.16 4.21 9.60
C SER A 56 -0.12 3.71 10.60
N VAL A 57 0.62 4.65 11.20
CA VAL A 57 1.78 4.39 12.03
C VAL A 57 1.70 5.27 13.29
N PRO A 58 1.14 4.77 14.40
CA PRO A 58 1.00 5.54 15.64
C PRO A 58 2.35 5.87 16.30
N ASP A 59 3.36 5.03 16.09
CA ASP A 59 4.69 5.19 16.68
C ASP A 59 5.52 6.21 15.87
N GLN A 60 5.93 7.29 16.53
CA GLN A 60 6.71 8.36 15.90
C GLN A 60 8.07 7.89 15.38
N LYS A 61 8.74 6.98 16.09
CA LYS A 61 10.05 6.47 15.67
C LYS A 61 9.89 5.65 14.39
N LYS A 62 8.93 4.70 14.38
CA LYS A 62 8.65 3.91 13.18
C LYS A 62 8.18 4.78 12.01
N PHE A 63 7.40 5.83 12.27
CA PHE A 63 6.97 6.75 11.22
C PHE A 63 8.18 7.40 10.52
N ILE A 64 9.15 7.91 11.29
CA ILE A 64 10.37 8.52 10.75
C ILE A 64 11.22 7.49 10.00
N GLU A 65 11.33 6.26 10.52
CA GLU A 65 12.04 5.17 9.85
C GLU A 65 11.39 4.81 8.51
N LEU A 66 10.06 4.75 8.44
CA LEU A 66 9.32 4.46 7.21
C LEU A 66 9.35 5.60 6.19
N GLN A 67 9.43 6.86 6.63
CA GLN A 67 9.60 8.00 5.71
C GLN A 67 10.86 7.86 4.85
N GLN A 68 11.90 7.21 5.37
CA GLN A 68 13.14 6.96 4.62
C GLN A 68 12.95 5.92 3.51
N LEU A 69 11.81 5.23 3.47
CA LEU A 69 11.47 4.16 2.52
C LEU A 69 10.45 4.61 1.46
N GLU A 70 10.19 5.91 1.31
CA GLU A 70 9.17 6.44 0.39
C GLU A 70 9.33 5.98 -1.06
N ASN A 71 10.58 5.73 -1.51
CA ASN A 71 10.93 5.31 -2.86
C ASN A 71 11.37 3.83 -2.93
N LEU A 72 10.97 3.01 -1.94
CA LEU A 72 11.39 1.61 -1.85
C LEU A 72 10.85 0.75 -3.00
N CYS A 73 9.59 0.98 -3.37
CA CYS A 73 8.92 0.27 -4.45
C CYS A 73 8.86 1.17 -5.69
N GLU A 74 8.98 0.59 -6.87
CA GLU A 74 8.95 1.38 -8.11
C GLU A 74 7.51 1.62 -8.59
N ASN A 75 6.59 0.70 -8.27
CA ASN A 75 5.21 0.74 -8.75
C ASN A 75 4.19 1.05 -7.63
N VAL A 76 4.64 1.21 -6.38
CA VAL A 76 3.77 1.41 -5.22
C VAL A 76 4.30 2.55 -4.37
N GLU A 77 3.45 3.53 -4.11
CA GLU A 77 3.76 4.67 -3.24
C GLU A 77 3.22 4.42 -1.82
N PHE A 78 4.06 4.68 -0.81
CA PHE A 78 3.64 4.62 0.59
C PHE A 78 3.23 6.00 1.12
N LEU A 79 1.98 6.11 1.55
CA LEU A 79 1.46 7.29 2.23
C LEU A 79 1.37 7.02 3.72
N LEU A 80 2.05 7.83 4.53
CA LEU A 80 2.13 7.59 5.97
C LEU A 80 1.17 8.48 6.74
N ASN A 81 0.41 7.89 7.67
CA ASN A 81 -0.47 8.59 8.59
C ASN A 81 -0.05 8.38 10.05
N ARG A 82 0.35 9.46 10.72
CA ARG A 82 0.73 9.45 12.14
C ARG A 82 -0.42 9.62 13.12
N HIS A 83 -1.63 9.91 12.62
CA HIS A 83 -2.78 10.28 13.46
C HIS A 83 -3.64 9.08 13.86
N SER A 84 -3.15 7.85 13.66
CA SER A 84 -3.89 6.65 14.01
C SER A 84 -3.66 6.21 15.47
N ASP A 85 -4.66 5.54 16.04
CA ASP A 85 -4.54 4.85 17.33
C ASP A 85 -3.97 3.42 17.17
N ALA A 86 -3.83 2.92 15.93
CA ALA A 86 -3.38 1.56 15.64
C ALA A 86 -2.60 1.48 14.32
N TYR A 87 -1.81 0.42 14.16
CA TYR A 87 -1.24 0.10 12.86
C TYR A 87 -2.32 -0.49 11.95
N PHE A 88 -2.50 0.07 10.77
CA PHE A 88 -3.35 -0.51 9.73
C PHE A 88 -2.90 -0.05 8.35
N VAL A 89 -3.29 -0.79 7.32
CA VAL A 89 -3.03 -0.46 5.91
C VAL A 89 -4.31 -0.54 5.10
N CYS A 90 -4.46 0.33 4.11
CA CYS A 90 -5.53 0.25 3.14
C CYS A 90 -5.14 0.85 1.79
N ASP A 91 -5.94 0.57 0.77
CA ASP A 91 -5.87 1.27 -0.51
C ASP A 91 -6.19 2.76 -0.27
N TYR A 92 -5.29 3.64 -0.71
CA TYR A 92 -5.51 5.07 -0.62
C TYR A 92 -6.68 5.53 -1.50
N GLU A 93 -6.90 4.94 -2.67
CA GLU A 93 -7.99 5.37 -3.55
C GLU A 93 -9.35 4.98 -2.98
N ASP A 94 -9.46 3.83 -2.31
CA ASP A 94 -10.69 3.47 -1.59
C ASP A 94 -10.92 4.38 -0.38
N TRP A 95 -9.86 4.68 0.39
CA TRP A 95 -9.95 5.66 1.47
C TRP A 95 -10.39 7.03 0.95
N ARG A 96 -9.81 7.49 -0.16
CA ARG A 96 -10.11 8.76 -0.81
C ARG A 96 -11.55 8.80 -1.29
N ARG A 97 -12.06 7.73 -1.89
CA ARG A 97 -13.47 7.66 -2.33
C ARG A 97 -14.44 7.73 -1.15
N ALA A 98 -14.15 7.04 -0.04
CA ALA A 98 -15.02 7.05 1.13
C ALA A 98 -14.93 8.37 1.93
N SER A 99 -13.82 9.10 1.82
CA SER A 99 -13.61 10.39 2.47
C SER A 99 -14.26 11.56 1.71
N LEU A 100 -14.64 11.38 0.45
CA LEU A 100 -15.35 12.39 -0.33
C LEU A 100 -16.67 12.79 0.34
N GLY A 101 -16.86 14.10 0.53
CA GLY A 101 -18.08 14.66 1.13
C GLY A 101 -18.19 14.51 2.64
N LYS A 102 -17.15 13.97 3.32
CA LYS A 102 -17.10 13.83 4.78
C LYS A 102 -16.62 15.11 5.45
N GLY A 103 -17.16 15.39 6.63
CA GLY A 103 -16.71 16.50 7.48
C GLY A 103 -15.36 16.20 8.15
N MET A 104 -14.65 17.23 8.61
CA MET A 104 -13.32 17.06 9.23
C MET A 104 -13.32 16.10 10.42
N ASP A 105 -14.37 16.11 11.25
CA ASP A 105 -14.50 15.20 12.38
C ASP A 105 -14.67 13.72 11.95
N GLU A 106 -15.31 13.49 10.81
CA GLU A 106 -15.46 12.14 10.24
C GLU A 106 -14.14 11.68 9.63
N LEU A 107 -13.43 12.56 8.92
CA LEU A 107 -12.10 12.29 8.37
C LEU A 107 -11.09 11.94 9.47
N ASP A 108 -11.08 12.70 10.56
CA ASP A 108 -10.19 12.44 11.70
C ASP A 108 -10.51 11.08 12.35
N LYS A 109 -11.81 10.73 12.48
CA LYS A 109 -12.20 9.39 12.94
C LYS A 109 -11.77 8.28 11.98
N MET A 110 -11.87 8.49 10.67
CA MET A 110 -11.43 7.54 9.65
C MET A 110 -9.92 7.30 9.72
N LEU A 111 -9.13 8.37 9.87
CA LEU A 111 -7.68 8.30 10.03
C LEU A 111 -7.27 7.66 11.36
N ARG A 112 -8.03 7.90 12.44
CA ARG A 112 -7.78 7.34 13.77
C ARG A 112 -8.06 5.85 13.88
N LYS A 113 -9.29 5.46 13.51
CA LYS A 113 -9.86 4.13 13.80
C LYS A 113 -9.81 3.14 12.63
N GLY A 114 -9.30 3.58 11.48
CA GLY A 114 -9.23 2.78 10.27
C GLY A 114 -10.57 2.60 9.55
N PHE A 115 -10.47 2.26 8.26
CA PHE A 115 -11.60 2.14 7.32
C PHE A 115 -12.58 1.01 7.71
N GLY A 116 -12.10 -0.08 8.31
CA GLY A 116 -12.90 -1.27 8.64
C GLY A 116 -13.98 -1.06 9.71
N SER A 117 -13.90 0.03 10.48
CA SER A 117 -14.94 0.39 11.46
C SER A 117 -16.15 1.09 10.82
N PHE A 118 -16.01 1.60 9.59
CA PHE A 118 -17.05 2.37 8.90
C PHE A 118 -17.93 1.53 7.97
N SER A 119 -17.53 0.30 7.61
CA SER A 119 -18.31 -0.59 6.74
C SER A 119 -19.21 -1.59 7.49
N ARG A 120 -19.28 -1.50 8.82
CA ARG A 120 -20.26 -2.23 9.64
C ARG A 120 -21.31 -1.24 10.16
N ASN A 121 -22.29 -0.92 9.32
CA ASN A 121 -23.66 -0.57 9.69
C ASN A 121 -24.54 -0.61 8.44
#